data_AF-A0A0D6TP76-F1
#
_entry.id   AF-A0A0D6TP76-F1
#
_cell.length_a   1.000
_cell.length_b   1.000
_cell.length_c   1.000
_cell.angle_alpha   90.00
_cell.angle_beta   90.00
_cell.angle_gamma   90.00
#
_symmetry.space_group_name_H-M   'P 1'
#
loop_
_entity.id
_entity.type
_entity.pdbx_description
1 polymer ?
#
loop_
_entity_poly.entity_id
_entity_poly.type
_entity_poly.pdbx_seq_one_letter_code
_entity_poly.pdbx_strand_id
1 'polypeptide(L)'
;MTISKSILISKKYVTRGAKISLGYIEVPNTSFLSELSTNSIDKIINDLNWILSQPTGVITWGVDRCMVDSDFEGSLCTDYDGIEVGDIPTNLMKDLMEEIKSFKHEYEDLTNLRSLITQAFSDIKLNPNNYKMLSNSEYYYSIVKNDIYITLILTQEDLNLSSVQYVNQISLDI
;
A
#
# COMPACT_ATOMS: atom_id res chain seq x y z
N MET A 1 -11.06 11.23 6.94
CA MET A 1 -10.48 10.85 5.64
C MET A 1 -10.73 9.38 5.42
N THR A 2 -10.92 8.96 4.18
CA THR A 2 -11.23 7.58 3.83
C THR A 2 -9.95 6.88 3.40
N ILE A 3 -9.66 5.72 3.98
CA ILE A 3 -8.44 4.96 3.68
C ILE A 3 -8.72 3.97 2.56
N SER A 4 -7.80 3.89 1.61
CA SER A 4 -7.72 2.80 0.64
C SER A 4 -6.57 1.87 1.01
N LYS A 5 -6.86 0.58 1.14
CA LYS A 5 -5.88 -0.48 1.38
C LYS A 5 -5.77 -1.35 0.16
N SER A 6 -4.54 -1.68 -0.25
CA SER A 6 -4.32 -2.54 -1.41
C SER A 6 -3.09 -3.42 -1.25
N ILE A 7 -3.15 -4.60 -1.87
CA ILE A 7 -2.04 -5.53 -1.98
C ILE A 7 -1.95 -5.97 -3.44
N LEU A 8 -0.78 -5.76 -4.06
CA LEU A 8 -0.48 -6.23 -5.40
C LEU A 8 0.50 -7.39 -5.32
N ILE A 9 0.12 -8.53 -5.92
CA ILE A 9 0.99 -9.69 -6.09
C ILE A 9 1.44 -9.77 -7.54
N SER A 10 2.75 -9.67 -7.76
CA SER A 10 3.36 -9.75 -9.09
C SER A 10 4.47 -10.78 -9.12
N LYS A 11 4.65 -11.43 -10.27
CA LYS A 11 5.65 -12.50 -10.46
C LYS A 11 6.98 -11.90 -10.92
N LYS A 12 8.08 -12.30 -10.28
CA LYS A 12 9.46 -12.05 -10.71
C LYS A 12 10.14 -13.41 -10.88
N TYR A 13 10.25 -13.87 -12.12
CA TYR A 13 10.69 -15.23 -12.45
C TYR A 13 9.83 -16.32 -11.80
N VAL A 14 10.31 -17.00 -10.76
CA VAL A 14 9.62 -18.08 -10.05
C VAL A 14 9.04 -17.65 -8.70
N THR A 15 9.44 -16.49 -8.19
CA THR A 15 8.92 -15.91 -6.95
C THR A 15 7.89 -14.84 -7.25
N ARG A 16 7.07 -14.53 -6.24
CA ARG A 16 6.07 -13.47 -6.29
C ARG A 16 6.32 -12.50 -5.16
N GLY A 17 6.50 -11.24 -5.52
CA GLY A 17 6.61 -10.15 -4.56
C GLY A 17 5.22 -9.62 -4.21
N ALA A 18 5.09 -9.08 -3.00
CA ALA A 18 3.92 -8.34 -2.56
C ALA A 18 4.28 -6.86 -2.41
N LYS A 19 3.49 -5.99 -3.07
CA LYS A 19 3.50 -4.56 -2.79
C LYS A 19 2.27 -4.24 -1.94
N ILE A 20 2.50 -3.85 -0.70
CA ILE A 20 1.48 -3.47 0.27
C ILE A 20 1.37 -1.96 0.25
N SER A 21 0.16 -1.43 0.07
CA SER A 21 -0.04 0.02 -0.07
C SER A 21 -1.32 0.48 0.63
N LEU A 22 -1.21 1.59 1.34
CA LEU A 22 -2.27 2.28 2.07
C LEU A 22 -2.13 3.79 1.85
N GLY A 23 -3.24 4.47 1.60
CA GLY A 23 -3.28 5.93 1.47
C GLY A 23 -4.69 6.49 1.69
N TYR A 24 -4.79 7.82 1.83
CA TYR A 24 -6.07 8.51 1.85
C TYR A 24 -6.57 8.73 0.43
N ILE A 25 -7.84 8.40 0.18
CA ILE A 25 -8.46 8.50 -1.14
C ILE A 25 -8.52 9.95 -1.60
N GLU A 26 -8.80 10.86 -0.66
CA GLU A 26 -9.02 12.28 -0.92
C GLU A 26 -7.70 13.05 -1.12
N VAL A 27 -6.56 12.43 -0.78
CA VAL A 27 -5.24 13.06 -0.91
C VAL A 27 -4.39 12.25 -1.91
N PRO A 28 -4.13 12.81 -3.09
CA PRO A 28 -3.28 12.18 -4.09
C PRO A 28 -1.95 11.71 -3.50
N ASN A 29 -1.42 10.61 -4.03
CA ASN A 29 -0.06 10.14 -3.80
C ASN A 29 0.31 9.73 -2.36
N THR A 30 -0.58 9.86 -1.39
CA THR A 30 -0.34 9.36 -0.03
C THR A 30 -0.07 7.85 0.01
N SER A 31 -0.56 7.09 -0.97
CA SER A 31 -0.23 5.67 -1.12
C SER A 31 1.26 5.39 -1.33
N PHE A 32 2.03 6.33 -1.89
CA PHE A 32 3.48 6.18 -2.08
C PHE A 32 4.26 6.22 -0.76
N LEU A 33 3.69 6.79 0.31
CA LEU A 33 4.27 6.70 1.64
C LEU A 33 4.41 5.25 2.13
N SER A 34 3.58 4.34 1.61
CA SER A 34 3.68 2.91 1.91
C SER A 34 4.89 2.22 1.26
N GLU A 35 5.56 2.87 0.29
CA GLU A 35 6.81 2.35 -0.28
C GLU A 35 8.00 2.52 0.64
N LEU A 36 7.90 3.42 1.63
CA LEU A 36 8.93 3.63 2.63
C LEU A 36 9.16 2.38 3.47
N SER A 37 10.41 2.13 3.85
CA SER A 37 10.74 1.08 4.81
C SER A 37 10.07 1.33 6.16
N THR A 38 9.82 0.27 6.94
CA THR A 38 9.29 0.39 8.32
C THR A 38 10.18 1.29 9.20
N ASN A 39 11.50 1.20 9.05
CA ASN A 39 12.45 2.10 9.72
C ASN A 39 12.27 3.57 9.32
N SER A 40 12.03 3.85 8.04
CA SER A 40 11.76 5.20 7.55
C SER A 40 10.44 5.73 8.09
N ILE A 41 9.41 4.88 8.13
CA ILE A 41 8.09 5.21 8.72
C ILE A 41 8.24 5.55 10.20
N ASP A 42 8.98 4.76 10.97
CA ASP A 42 9.25 5.03 12.38
C ASP A 42 9.95 6.35 12.62
N LYS A 43 10.94 6.67 11.78
CA LYS A 43 11.62 7.97 11.83
C LYS A 43 10.63 9.11 11.57
N ILE A 44 9.80 9.00 10.53
CA ILE A 44 8.80 10.03 10.19
C ILE A 44 7.79 10.22 11.33
N ILE A 45 7.30 9.14 11.94
CA ILE A 45 6.39 9.23 13.09
C ILE A 45 7.06 9.98 14.26
N ASN A 46 8.33 9.70 14.54
CA ASN A 46 9.07 10.41 15.59
C ASN A 46 9.24 11.90 15.26
N ASP A 47 9.59 12.20 14.02
CA ASP A 47 9.76 13.56 13.54
C ASP A 47 8.41 14.34 13.57
N LEU A 48 7.29 13.70 13.22
CA LEU A 48 5.93 14.26 13.34
C LEU A 48 5.54 14.53 14.80
N ASN A 49 5.82 13.59 15.70
CA ASN A 49 5.62 13.80 17.14
C ASN A 49 6.46 14.97 17.66
N TRP A 50 7.69 15.14 17.15
CA TRP A 50 8.54 16.27 17.50
C TRP A 50 7.96 17.60 17.02
N ILE A 51 7.50 17.70 15.76
CA ILE A 51 6.85 18.92 15.24
C ILE A 51 5.61 19.27 16.04
N LEU A 52 4.74 18.30 16.35
CA LEU A 52 3.54 18.54 17.15
C LEU A 52 3.86 19.05 18.57
N SER A 53 5.10 18.83 19.04
CA SER A 53 5.57 19.31 20.35
C SER A 53 6.30 20.66 20.31
N GLN A 54 6.70 21.17 19.14
CA GLN A 54 7.47 22.40 19.00
C GLN A 54 6.84 23.37 17.98
N PRO A 55 6.55 24.63 18.37
CA PRO A 55 5.87 25.59 17.50
C PRO A 55 6.76 26.22 16.41
N THR A 56 7.97 25.69 16.18
CA THR A 56 8.88 26.14 15.11
C THR A 56 9.66 24.96 14.55
N GLY A 57 9.27 24.45 13.38
CA GLY A 57 9.97 23.35 12.72
C GLY A 57 9.42 23.03 11.34
N VAL A 58 10.30 22.70 10.40
CA VAL A 58 9.95 22.24 9.06
C VAL A 58 10.78 21.01 8.73
N ILE A 59 10.13 20.01 8.14
CA ILE A 59 10.76 18.77 7.70
C ILE A 59 10.17 18.30 6.37
N THR A 60 10.95 17.50 5.65
CA THR A 60 10.58 17.00 4.33
C THR A 60 10.97 15.53 4.21
N TRP A 61 10.08 14.70 3.69
CA TRP A 61 10.31 13.28 3.47
C TRP A 61 9.66 12.79 2.16
N GLY A 62 9.89 11.52 1.81
CA GLY A 62 9.18 10.84 0.73
C GLY A 62 9.92 10.77 -0.61
N VAL A 63 9.40 9.90 -1.50
CA VAL A 63 9.89 9.67 -2.87
C VAL A 63 9.39 10.78 -3.82
N ASP A 64 8.18 11.31 -3.56
CA ASP A 64 7.54 12.43 -4.27
C ASP A 64 7.21 13.61 -3.32
N ARG A 65 8.14 13.90 -2.39
CA ARG A 65 8.21 15.05 -1.45
C ARG A 65 6.90 15.45 -0.72
N CYS A 66 6.72 14.92 0.48
CA CYS A 66 5.83 15.47 1.51
C CYS A 66 6.60 16.44 2.40
N MET A 67 6.09 17.66 2.59
CA MET A 67 6.64 18.67 3.49
C MET A 67 5.68 18.88 4.66
N VAL A 68 6.21 18.97 5.88
CA VAL A 68 5.44 19.27 7.07
C VAL A 68 6.05 20.46 7.81
N ASP A 69 5.20 21.44 8.13
CA ASP A 69 5.51 22.59 8.96
C ASP A 69 4.78 22.47 10.32
N SER A 70 5.37 23.08 11.34
CA SER A 70 4.79 23.36 12.65
C SER A 70 3.52 24.22 12.61
N ASP A 71 3.35 25.06 11.59
CA ASP A 71 2.06 25.66 11.31
C ASP A 71 1.14 24.59 10.69
N PHE A 72 0.10 24.20 11.42
CA PHE A 72 -0.75 23.04 11.07
C PHE A 72 -1.45 23.20 9.70
N GLU A 73 -1.53 24.43 9.19
CA GLU A 73 -2.10 24.75 7.88
C GLU A 73 -1.06 24.72 6.73
N GLY A 74 0.24 24.47 6.99
CA GLY A 74 1.30 24.58 5.98
C GLY A 74 1.93 23.25 5.53
N SER A 75 1.29 22.12 5.80
CA SER A 75 1.83 20.80 5.45
C SER A 75 1.35 20.35 4.07
N LEU A 76 2.29 20.15 3.15
CA LEU A 76 2.05 19.98 1.71
C LEU A 76 2.40 18.56 1.23
N CYS A 77 1.61 18.06 0.28
CA CYS A 77 1.96 16.92 -0.55
C CYS A 77 2.02 17.36 -2.02
N THR A 78 2.75 16.64 -2.87
CA THR A 78 2.72 16.88 -4.31
C THR A 78 2.11 15.72 -5.09
N ASP A 79 1.38 16.03 -6.16
CA ASP A 79 0.91 15.06 -7.13
C ASP A 79 2.06 14.53 -8.02
N TYR A 80 1.72 13.68 -9.00
CA TYR A 80 2.71 13.01 -9.85
C TYR A 80 3.43 13.97 -10.81
N ASP A 81 2.84 15.15 -11.05
CA ASP A 81 3.43 16.23 -11.85
C ASP A 81 4.22 17.22 -10.97
N GLY A 82 4.34 16.94 -9.67
CA GLY A 82 5.02 17.78 -8.70
C GLY A 82 4.20 19.01 -8.28
N ILE A 83 2.90 19.02 -8.54
CA ILE A 83 2.00 20.11 -8.19
C ILE A 83 1.57 19.93 -6.73
N GLU A 84 1.69 21.00 -5.94
CA GLU A 84 1.20 21.02 -4.57
C GLU A 84 -0.30 20.73 -4.52
N VAL A 85 -0.66 19.71 -3.75
CA VAL A 85 -2.04 19.39 -3.39
C VAL A 85 -2.34 19.96 -2.02
N GLY A 86 -3.63 20.22 -1.77
CA GLY A 86 -4.09 20.95 -0.58
C GLY A 86 -3.55 20.42 0.74
N ASP A 87 -3.44 21.32 1.71
CA ASP A 87 -2.77 21.07 2.98
C ASP A 87 -3.39 19.92 3.77
N ILE A 88 -2.53 19.11 4.38
CA ILE A 88 -2.94 18.00 5.25
C ILE A 88 -2.49 18.32 6.67
N PRO A 89 -3.42 18.45 7.63
CA PRO A 89 -3.06 18.66 9.02
C PRO A 89 -2.01 17.65 9.52
N THR A 90 -0.95 18.15 10.17
CA THR A 90 0.19 17.35 10.65
C THR A 90 -0.22 16.14 11.49
N ASN A 91 -1.29 16.27 12.29
CA ASN A 91 -1.85 15.17 13.06
C ASN A 91 -2.47 14.08 12.18
N LEU A 92 -3.16 14.44 11.09
CA LEU A 92 -3.71 13.46 10.14
C LEU A 92 -2.60 12.75 9.37
N MET A 93 -1.51 13.45 9.04
CA MET A 93 -0.34 12.80 8.46
C MET A 93 0.28 11.78 9.43
N LYS A 94 0.34 12.10 10.73
CA LYS A 94 0.80 11.17 11.75
C LYS A 94 -0.10 9.94 11.84
N ASP A 95 -1.42 10.13 11.93
CA ASP A 95 -2.39 9.04 11.99
C ASP A 95 -2.25 8.11 10.76
N LEU A 96 -2.09 8.70 9.57
CA LEU A 96 -1.81 7.94 8.33
C LEU A 96 -0.54 7.10 8.44
N MET A 97 0.57 7.67 8.90
CA MET A 97 1.84 6.94 9.01
C MET A 97 1.75 5.79 10.02
N GLU A 98 1.00 5.97 11.12
CA GLU A 98 0.72 4.90 12.09
C GLU A 98 -0.13 3.78 11.47
N GLU A 99 -1.14 4.12 10.67
CA GLU A 99 -1.96 3.15 9.93
C GLU A 99 -1.16 2.40 8.87
N ILE A 100 -0.31 3.09 8.09
CA ILE A 100 0.61 2.47 7.13
C ILE A 100 1.51 1.48 7.86
N LYS A 101 2.11 1.88 8.99
CA LYS A 101 2.97 1.01 9.80
C LYS A 101 2.23 -0.25 10.24
N SER A 102 1.03 -0.08 10.81
CA SER A 102 0.24 -1.21 11.31
C SER A 102 -0.15 -2.16 10.17
N PHE A 103 -0.56 -1.63 9.03
CA PHE A 103 -0.95 -2.44 7.88
C PHE A 103 0.24 -3.18 7.26
N LYS A 104 1.40 -2.52 7.14
CA LYS A 104 2.63 -3.19 6.70
C LYS A 104 3.03 -4.31 7.65
N HIS A 105 3.03 -4.06 8.96
CA HIS A 105 3.38 -5.08 9.95
C HIS A 105 2.46 -6.31 9.88
N GLU A 106 1.15 -6.09 9.69
CA GLU A 106 0.18 -7.18 9.59
C GLU A 106 0.48 -8.13 8.42
N TYR A 107 0.90 -7.59 7.27
CA TYR A 107 1.11 -8.34 6.02
C TYR A 107 2.59 -8.58 5.66
N GLU A 108 3.53 -8.03 6.42
CA GLU A 108 4.91 -8.51 6.52
C GLU A 108 4.98 -9.82 7.32
N ASP A 109 3.93 -10.19 8.07
CA ASP A 109 3.73 -11.58 8.48
C ASP A 109 3.29 -12.41 7.26
N LEU A 110 4.22 -13.21 6.75
CA LEU A 110 4.00 -14.07 5.59
C LEU A 110 2.82 -15.04 5.78
N THR A 111 2.50 -15.43 7.01
CA THR A 111 1.35 -16.29 7.31
C THR A 111 0.04 -15.57 7.01
N ASN A 112 -0.10 -14.33 7.49
CA ASN A 112 -1.29 -13.50 7.27
C ASN A 112 -1.46 -13.18 5.79
N LEU A 113 -0.38 -12.75 5.14
CA LEU A 113 -0.37 -12.47 3.70
C LEU A 113 -0.77 -13.70 2.89
N ARG A 114 -0.14 -14.85 3.13
CA ARG A 114 -0.46 -16.09 2.41
C ARG A 114 -1.91 -16.53 2.65
N SER A 115 -2.43 -16.37 3.86
CA SER A 115 -3.83 -16.69 4.17
C SER A 115 -4.79 -15.83 3.34
N LEU A 116 -4.59 -14.52 3.31
CA LEU A 116 -5.40 -13.57 2.55
C LEU A 116 -5.33 -13.86 1.04
N ILE A 117 -4.12 -14.06 0.51
CA ILE A 117 -3.93 -14.33 -0.92
C ILE A 117 -4.45 -15.71 -1.32
N THR A 118 -4.42 -16.71 -0.43
CA THR A 118 -5.04 -18.02 -0.68
C THR A 118 -6.54 -17.89 -0.93
N GLN A 119 -7.23 -17.07 -0.13
CA GLN A 119 -8.67 -16.82 -0.30
C GLN A 119 -8.94 -16.07 -1.61
N ALA A 120 -8.20 -14.98 -1.87
CA ALA A 120 -8.35 -14.20 -3.10
C ALA A 120 -8.10 -15.03 -4.36
N PHE A 121 -7.00 -15.79 -4.40
CA PHE A 121 -6.65 -16.62 -5.54
C PHE A 121 -7.67 -17.75 -5.77
N SER A 122 -8.19 -18.37 -4.70
CA SER A 122 -9.18 -19.44 -4.82
C SER A 122 -10.47 -18.95 -5.47
N ASP A 123 -10.96 -17.77 -5.07
CA ASP A 123 -12.16 -17.17 -5.65
C ASP A 123 -11.94 -16.75 -7.12
N ILE A 124 -10.80 -16.12 -7.40
CA ILE A 124 -10.43 -15.72 -8.76
C ILE A 124 -10.34 -16.95 -9.66
N LYS A 125 -9.69 -18.02 -9.21
CA LYS A 125 -9.52 -19.26 -9.97
C LYS A 125 -10.87 -19.92 -10.29
N LEU A 126 -11.85 -19.86 -9.39
CA LEU A 126 -13.18 -20.45 -9.62
C LEU A 126 -13.96 -19.71 -10.72
N ASN A 127 -13.85 -18.38 -10.80
CA ASN A 127 -14.57 -17.57 -11.79
C ASN A 127 -13.72 -16.43 -12.38
N PRO A 128 -12.65 -16.72 -13.14
CA PRO A 128 -11.64 -15.71 -13.50
C PRO A 128 -12.21 -14.50 -14.25
N ASN A 129 -13.19 -14.72 -15.13
CA ASN A 129 -13.79 -13.65 -15.92
C ASN A 129 -14.55 -12.61 -15.09
N ASN A 130 -15.05 -12.97 -13.90
CA ASN A 130 -15.75 -12.03 -13.02
C ASN A 130 -14.79 -11.06 -12.31
N TYR A 131 -13.50 -11.41 -12.26
CA TYR A 131 -12.50 -10.67 -11.50
C TYR A 131 -11.46 -10.01 -12.39
N LYS A 132 -11.59 -10.08 -13.72
CA LYS A 132 -10.72 -9.33 -14.63
C LYS A 132 -10.96 -7.84 -14.45
N MET A 133 -9.87 -7.07 -14.25
CA MET A 133 -9.97 -5.61 -14.10
C MET A 133 -10.50 -4.93 -15.37
N LEU A 134 -10.20 -5.48 -16.54
CA LEU A 134 -10.71 -5.04 -17.83
C LEU A 134 -11.11 -6.28 -18.64
N SER A 135 -12.12 -6.18 -19.48
CA SER A 135 -12.60 -7.30 -20.31
C SER A 135 -11.51 -7.88 -21.22
N ASN A 136 -10.54 -7.07 -21.64
CA ASN A 136 -9.38 -7.44 -22.45
C ASN A 136 -8.10 -7.67 -21.63
N SER A 137 -8.14 -7.54 -20.30
CA SER A 137 -6.98 -7.83 -19.45
C SER A 137 -6.71 -9.34 -19.46
N GLU A 138 -5.54 -9.71 -19.95
CA GLU A 138 -5.07 -11.11 -19.91
C GLU A 138 -4.52 -11.48 -18.52
N TYR A 139 -3.96 -10.51 -17.80
CA TYR A 139 -3.12 -10.79 -16.63
C TYR A 139 -3.60 -10.20 -15.31
N TYR A 140 -4.38 -9.11 -15.32
CA TYR A 140 -4.75 -8.39 -14.09
C TYR A 140 -6.12 -8.81 -13.59
N TYR A 141 -6.14 -9.38 -12.39
CA TYR A 141 -7.34 -9.82 -11.68
C TYR A 141 -7.43 -9.09 -10.34
N SER A 142 -8.63 -8.68 -9.96
CA SER A 142 -8.86 -7.93 -8.72
C SER A 142 -10.05 -8.44 -7.94
N ILE A 143 -9.92 -8.46 -6.62
CA ILE A 143 -10.99 -8.81 -5.69
C ILE A 143 -10.84 -7.99 -4.40
N VAL A 144 -11.96 -7.69 -3.74
CA VAL A 144 -11.94 -7.07 -2.40
C VAL A 144 -12.13 -8.15 -1.34
N LYS A 145 -11.24 -8.17 -0.35
CA LYS A 145 -11.34 -9.05 0.84
C LYS A 145 -11.00 -8.24 2.08
N ASN A 146 -11.85 -8.29 3.10
CA ASN A 146 -11.65 -7.56 4.36
C ASN A 146 -11.33 -6.07 4.14
N ASP A 147 -12.06 -5.42 3.23
CA ASP A 147 -11.85 -4.02 2.83
C ASP A 147 -10.46 -3.72 2.23
N ILE A 148 -9.75 -4.75 1.76
CA ILE A 148 -8.47 -4.64 1.06
C ILE A 148 -8.69 -4.98 -0.41
N TYR A 149 -8.27 -4.08 -1.29
CA TYR A 149 -8.26 -4.31 -2.73
C TYR A 149 -7.03 -5.13 -3.13
N ILE A 150 -7.25 -6.37 -3.53
CA ILE A 150 -6.18 -7.31 -3.87
C ILE A 150 -6.10 -7.42 -5.39
N THR A 151 -4.93 -7.14 -5.95
CA THR A 151 -4.62 -7.33 -7.36
C THR A 151 -3.64 -8.49 -7.52
N LEU A 152 -4.00 -9.49 -8.31
CA LEU A 152 -3.13 -10.59 -8.69
C LEU A 152 -2.78 -10.48 -10.17
N ILE A 153 -1.48 -10.47 -10.48
CA ILE A 153 -0.98 -10.60 -11.85
C ILE A 153 -0.77 -12.09 -12.13
N LEU A 154 -1.65 -12.67 -12.95
CA LEU A 154 -1.76 -14.11 -13.22
C LEU A 154 -1.67 -14.39 -14.71
N THR A 155 -0.83 -15.35 -15.10
CA THR A 155 -0.93 -15.96 -16.44
C THR A 155 -1.99 -17.06 -16.47
N GLN A 156 -2.34 -17.54 -17.66
CA GLN A 156 -3.22 -18.70 -17.79
C GLN A 156 -2.66 -19.96 -17.10
N GLU A 157 -1.33 -20.12 -17.09
CA GLU A 157 -0.67 -21.23 -16.39
C GLU A 157 -0.81 -21.11 -14.87
N ASP A 158 -0.79 -19.89 -14.34
CA ASP A 158 -0.94 -19.67 -12.91
C ASP A 158 -2.34 -20.10 -12.43
N LEU A 159 -3.37 -19.93 -13.27
CA LEU A 159 -4.73 -20.42 -12.98
C LEU A 159 -4.82 -21.95 -12.92
N ASN A 160 -3.84 -22.70 -13.43
CA ASN A 160 -3.78 -24.15 -13.31
C ASN A 160 -3.20 -24.62 -11.97
N LEU A 161 -2.45 -23.76 -11.26
CA LEU A 161 -1.84 -24.08 -9.96
C LEU A 161 -2.90 -24.31 -8.88
N SER A 162 -2.66 -25.24 -7.95
CA SER A 162 -3.43 -25.27 -6.71
C SER A 162 -3.17 -24.01 -5.88
N SER A 163 -4.10 -23.63 -5.00
CA SER A 163 -3.92 -22.44 -4.15
C SER A 163 -2.64 -22.54 -3.30
N VAL A 164 -2.30 -23.75 -2.83
CA VAL A 164 -1.05 -24.02 -2.10
C VAL A 164 0.17 -23.82 -2.98
N GLN A 165 0.15 -24.33 -4.22
CA GLN A 165 1.26 -24.14 -5.16
C GLN A 165 1.48 -22.66 -5.50
N TYR A 166 0.40 -21.92 -5.73
CA TYR A 166 0.46 -20.48 -6.00
C TYR A 166 1.03 -19.70 -4.82
N VAL A 167 0.48 -19.92 -3.62
CA VAL A 167 0.82 -19.12 -2.44
C VAL A 167 2.23 -19.40 -1.92
N ASN A 168 2.75 -20.61 -2.14
CA ASN A 168 4.13 -20.97 -1.79
C ASN A 168 5.17 -20.24 -2.63
N GLN A 169 4.78 -19.64 -3.76
CA GLN A 169 5.66 -18.79 -4.57
C GLN A 169 5.80 -17.37 -3.99
N ILE A 170 4.94 -16.98 -3.04
CA ILE A 170 4.96 -15.64 -2.44
C ILE A 170 6.11 -15.54 -1.44
N SER A 171 6.98 -14.55 -1.67
CA SER A 171 8.05 -14.12 -0.78
C SER A 171 7.89 -12.63 -0.46
N LEU A 172 8.36 -12.26 0.72
CA LEU A 172 8.67 -10.86 1.00
C LEU A 172 10.09 -10.65 0.47
N ASP A 173 10.19 -10.16 -0.77
CA ASP A 173 11.45 -9.58 -1.23
C ASP A 173 11.60 -8.26 -0.46
N ILE A 174 12.29 -8.31 0.69
CA ILE A 174 12.70 -7.14 1.49
C ILE A 174 13.97 -6.56 0.88
#